data_AF-A0A7V6AJY2-F1
#
_entry.id   AF-A0A7V6AJY2-F1
#
_cell.length_a   1.000
_cell.length_b   1.000
_cell.length_c   1.000
_cell.angle_alpha   90.00
_cell.angle_beta   90.00
_cell.angle_gamma   90.00
#
_symmetry.space_group_name_H-M   'P 1'
#
loop_
_entity.id
_entity.type
_entity.pdbx_description
1 polymer ?
#
loop_
_entity_poly.entity_id
_entity_poly.type
_entity_poly.pdbx_seq_one_letter_code
_entity_poly.pdbx_strand_id
1 'polypeptide(L)'
;MRKSFLILISFSMVLTIHAQKKNVSKALSKINSGKLAEAYELLQPALENPESKDDSKTWYALGLLYQKAEMLGDQSILSKTDSALKVAYDNFNKARKLDEKGERKQDISNSLKQMYDFCINQGNANFTRGNYAKASEYFGFSLTVNNDPDFPRQHDTIVALLNYYTGLSAYYGALQEKENNEKRMELFKRAEKYYEDALKMNYKDDFLYRSLHYSYLFTGDTTSAEKVILKGFENYPDSVQVIIDVVNLYISMHKYDKVLPYLDPAIAKMPGNAQLVYTKAQMYDQMNKWEEAEQNYKKAIEMKPDYYEAYYNLGVLYYNWATDFNNQAATTDLKQQEKYAMLINKRDEYYKKSIEPFKKAYEIKKSAEVLQNLKRVYNKLKMKKELEEVNQLLEKM
;
A
#
# COMPACT_ATOMS: atom_id res chain seq x y z
N MET A 1 -37.40 -55.54 38.86
CA MET A 1 -36.88 -55.32 37.49
C MET A 1 -36.50 -53.88 37.14
N ARG A 2 -36.97 -52.82 37.84
CA ARG A 2 -36.58 -51.43 37.52
C ARG A 2 -35.20 -50.97 38.02
N LYS A 3 -34.60 -51.59 39.05
CA LYS A 3 -33.25 -51.22 39.55
C LYS A 3 -32.10 -51.77 38.69
N SER A 4 -32.25 -52.95 38.09
CA SER A 4 -31.21 -53.55 37.23
C SER A 4 -31.09 -52.88 35.85
N PHE A 5 -32.18 -52.30 35.34
CA PHE A 5 -32.19 -51.61 34.04
C PHE A 5 -31.51 -50.23 34.09
N LEU A 6 -31.62 -49.51 35.22
CA LEU A 6 -30.89 -48.25 35.45
C LEU A 6 -29.38 -48.45 35.62
N ILE A 7 -28.95 -49.58 36.20
CA ILE A 7 -27.53 -49.92 36.34
C ILE A 7 -26.92 -50.31 34.99
N LEU A 8 -27.65 -51.02 34.11
CA LEU A 8 -27.17 -51.37 32.76
C LEU A 8 -27.04 -50.16 31.83
N ILE A 9 -27.98 -49.22 31.88
CA ILE A 9 -27.92 -47.98 31.09
C ILE A 9 -26.76 -47.09 31.57
N SER A 10 -26.59 -46.91 32.88
CA SER A 10 -25.44 -46.16 33.42
C SER A 10 -24.10 -46.83 33.12
N PHE A 11 -24.01 -48.16 33.16
CA PHE A 11 -22.78 -48.89 32.80
C PHE A 11 -22.44 -48.77 31.30
N SER A 12 -23.45 -48.78 30.42
CA SER A 12 -23.25 -48.60 28.97
C SER A 12 -22.78 -47.18 28.62
N MET A 13 -23.30 -46.14 29.29
CA MET A 13 -22.79 -44.76 29.14
C MET A 13 -21.35 -44.64 29.65
N VAL A 14 -21.03 -45.22 30.82
CA VAL A 14 -19.66 -45.19 31.38
C VAL A 14 -18.65 -45.86 30.44
N LEU A 15 -19.02 -46.95 29.75
CA LEU A 15 -18.15 -47.62 28.78
C LEU A 15 -17.92 -46.79 27.51
N THR A 16 -18.93 -46.08 27.00
CA THR A 16 -18.78 -45.20 25.83
C THR A 16 -17.93 -43.97 26.15
N ILE A 17 -18.02 -43.43 27.36
CA ILE A 17 -17.21 -42.30 27.85
C ILE A 17 -15.71 -42.66 27.88
N HIS A 18 -15.35 -43.80 28.46
CA HIS A 18 -13.96 -44.25 28.52
C HIS A 18 -13.38 -44.55 27.14
N ALA A 19 -14.21 -45.03 26.22
CA ALA A 19 -13.79 -45.29 24.84
C ALA A 19 -13.39 -44.00 24.11
N GLN A 20 -14.13 -42.89 24.27
CA GLN A 20 -13.81 -41.63 23.59
C GLN A 20 -12.57 -40.94 24.15
N LYS A 21 -12.39 -40.89 25.48
CA LYS A 21 -11.15 -40.37 26.08
C LYS A 21 -9.90 -41.17 25.68
N LYS A 22 -10.06 -42.49 25.50
CA LYS A 22 -9.01 -43.36 24.95
C LYS A 22 -8.73 -43.04 23.47
N ASN A 23 -9.75 -42.77 22.67
CA ASN A 23 -9.59 -42.37 21.26
C ASN A 23 -8.85 -41.03 21.14
N VAL A 24 -9.18 -40.03 21.96
CA VAL A 24 -8.44 -38.75 22.02
C VAL A 24 -6.96 -38.98 22.35
N SER A 25 -6.67 -39.87 23.31
CA SER A 25 -5.29 -40.21 23.68
C SER A 25 -4.54 -40.93 22.56
N LYS A 26 -5.21 -41.82 21.82
CA LYS A 26 -4.65 -42.45 20.61
C LYS A 26 -4.43 -41.41 19.50
N ALA A 27 -5.36 -40.48 19.31
CA ALA A 27 -5.24 -39.42 18.31
C ALA A 27 -4.00 -38.56 18.58
N LEU A 28 -3.74 -38.16 19.83
CA LEU A 28 -2.51 -37.44 20.19
C LEU A 28 -1.24 -38.23 19.84
N SER A 29 -1.21 -39.54 20.07
CA SER A 29 -0.09 -40.40 19.66
C SER A 29 0.08 -40.42 18.13
N LYS A 30 -1.03 -40.45 17.38
CA LYS A 30 -1.02 -40.39 15.91
C LYS A 30 -0.56 -39.02 15.39
N ILE A 31 -0.98 -37.93 16.02
CA ILE A 31 -0.52 -36.57 15.71
C ILE A 31 1.00 -36.46 15.87
N ASN A 32 1.52 -36.93 17.01
CA ASN A 32 2.96 -36.90 17.29
C ASN A 32 3.80 -37.77 16.33
N SER A 33 3.20 -38.80 15.74
CA SER A 33 3.84 -39.65 14.73
C SER A 33 3.57 -39.21 13.28
N GLY A 34 2.91 -38.06 13.08
CA GLY A 34 2.61 -37.50 11.75
C GLY A 34 1.46 -38.21 11.00
N LYS A 35 0.73 -39.12 11.65
CA LYS A 35 -0.39 -39.86 11.06
C LYS A 35 -1.69 -39.07 11.20
N LEU A 36 -1.78 -37.93 10.53
CA LEU A 36 -2.81 -36.92 10.80
C LEU A 36 -4.21 -37.34 10.35
N ALA A 37 -4.35 -38.01 9.20
CA ALA A 37 -5.63 -38.55 8.76
C ALA A 37 -6.21 -39.57 9.76
N GLU A 38 -5.38 -40.50 10.26
CA GLU A 38 -5.81 -41.46 11.30
C GLU A 38 -6.19 -40.75 12.60
N ALA A 39 -5.47 -39.68 12.98
CA ALA A 39 -5.81 -38.88 14.15
C ALA A 39 -7.15 -38.15 13.97
N TYR A 40 -7.42 -37.61 12.78
CA TYR A 40 -8.68 -36.95 12.45
C TYR A 40 -9.87 -37.88 12.64
N GLU A 41 -9.79 -39.10 12.10
CA GLU A 41 -10.84 -40.13 12.23
C GLU A 41 -11.06 -40.54 13.69
N LEU A 42 -9.99 -40.65 14.48
CA LEU A 42 -10.09 -40.96 15.91
C LEU A 42 -10.74 -39.83 16.72
N LEU A 43 -10.63 -38.58 16.27
CA LEU A 43 -11.21 -37.42 16.96
C LEU A 43 -12.70 -37.20 16.63
N GLN A 44 -13.18 -37.57 15.44
CA GLN A 44 -14.58 -37.27 15.04
C GLN A 44 -15.61 -37.75 16.07
N PRO A 45 -15.58 -39.02 16.54
CA PRO A 45 -16.59 -39.49 17.49
C PRO A 45 -16.49 -38.81 18.87
N ALA A 46 -15.31 -38.27 19.22
CA ALA A 46 -15.09 -37.57 20.48
C ALA A 46 -15.61 -36.12 20.45
N LEU A 47 -15.73 -35.51 19.27
CA LEU A 47 -16.22 -34.13 19.10
C LEU A 47 -17.75 -34.05 19.22
N GLU A 48 -18.46 -35.13 18.90
CA GLU A 48 -19.93 -35.19 18.93
C GLU A 48 -20.47 -35.74 20.25
N ASN A 49 -19.66 -36.49 21.00
CA ASN A 49 -20.09 -37.14 22.23
C ASN A 49 -20.34 -36.11 23.37
N PRO A 50 -21.49 -36.17 24.06
CA PRO A 50 -21.90 -35.18 25.07
C PRO A 50 -20.92 -34.92 26.20
N GLU A 51 -20.07 -35.88 26.58
CA GLU A 51 -19.13 -35.72 27.70
C GLU A 51 -17.70 -35.45 27.24
N SER A 52 -17.22 -36.05 26.14
CA SER A 52 -15.88 -35.75 25.64
C SER A 52 -15.79 -34.41 24.90
N LYS A 53 -16.92 -33.84 24.47
CA LYS A 53 -16.97 -32.47 23.95
C LYS A 53 -16.78 -31.39 25.04
N ASP A 54 -16.92 -31.76 26.32
CA ASP A 54 -16.66 -30.88 27.46
C ASP A 54 -15.27 -31.13 28.07
N ASP A 55 -14.48 -32.04 27.48
CA ASP A 55 -13.10 -32.33 27.87
C ASP A 55 -12.11 -31.41 27.13
N SER A 56 -11.31 -30.64 27.89
CA SER A 56 -10.28 -29.74 27.35
C SER A 56 -9.26 -30.47 26.47
N LYS A 57 -8.97 -31.75 26.77
CA LYS A 57 -8.01 -32.58 26.02
C LYS A 57 -8.48 -32.86 24.59
N THR A 58 -9.79 -33.00 24.36
CA THR A 58 -10.37 -33.26 23.03
C THR A 58 -10.09 -32.08 22.11
N TRP A 59 -10.38 -30.86 22.57
CA TRP A 59 -10.18 -29.64 21.79
C TRP A 59 -8.70 -29.30 21.64
N TYR A 60 -7.87 -29.57 22.65
CA TYR A 60 -6.43 -29.43 22.52
C TYR A 60 -5.87 -30.36 21.43
N ALA A 61 -6.31 -31.63 21.39
CA ALA A 61 -5.89 -32.58 20.36
C ALA A 61 -6.32 -32.14 18.96
N LEU A 62 -7.53 -31.60 18.80
CA LEU A 62 -7.98 -31.04 17.53
C LEU A 62 -7.14 -29.81 17.12
N GLY A 63 -6.83 -28.92 18.06
CA GLY A 63 -5.95 -27.79 17.80
C GLY A 63 -4.56 -28.21 17.33
N LEU A 64 -3.97 -29.20 18.02
CA LEU A 64 -2.67 -29.74 17.70
C LEU A 64 -2.65 -30.45 16.34
N LEU A 65 -3.74 -31.13 15.96
CA LEU A 65 -3.89 -31.76 14.65
C LEU A 65 -3.75 -30.73 13.52
N TYR A 66 -4.52 -29.65 13.58
CA TYR A 66 -4.48 -28.60 12.55
C TYR A 66 -3.15 -27.83 12.56
N GLN A 67 -2.56 -27.59 13.74
CA GLN A 67 -1.23 -27.00 13.83
C GLN A 67 -0.19 -27.89 13.12
N LYS A 68 -0.19 -29.20 13.39
CA LYS A 68 0.74 -30.13 12.74
C LYS A 68 0.47 -30.27 11.25
N ALA A 69 -0.78 -30.22 10.82
CA ALA A 69 -1.13 -30.23 9.41
C ALA A 69 -0.53 -29.04 8.66
N GLU A 70 -0.63 -27.83 9.22
CA GLU A 70 0.00 -26.64 8.65
C GLU A 70 1.52 -26.77 8.59
N MET A 71 2.14 -27.23 9.69
CA MET A 71 3.59 -27.37 9.78
C MET A 71 4.17 -28.40 8.79
N LEU A 72 3.41 -29.45 8.49
CA LEU A 72 3.82 -30.54 7.60
C LEU A 72 3.31 -30.38 6.17
N GLY A 73 2.43 -29.39 5.90
CA GLY A 73 1.77 -29.23 4.61
C GLY A 73 0.80 -30.38 4.26
N ASP A 74 0.20 -31.03 5.26
CA ASP A 74 -0.62 -32.24 5.07
C ASP A 74 -1.99 -31.90 4.46
N GLN A 75 -2.12 -32.12 3.16
CA GLN A 75 -3.33 -31.82 2.40
C GLN A 75 -4.56 -32.63 2.84
N SER A 76 -4.39 -33.79 3.48
CA SER A 76 -5.53 -34.58 3.96
C SER A 76 -6.33 -33.85 5.03
N ILE A 77 -5.68 -32.93 5.75
CA ILE A 77 -6.30 -32.07 6.76
C ILE A 77 -6.49 -30.64 6.25
N LEU A 78 -5.48 -30.09 5.54
CA LEU A 78 -5.54 -28.69 5.07
C LEU A 78 -6.70 -28.45 4.09
N SER A 79 -7.09 -29.44 3.28
CA SER A 79 -8.23 -29.29 2.36
C SER A 79 -9.60 -29.18 3.06
N LYS A 80 -9.66 -29.34 4.39
CA LYS A 80 -10.90 -29.29 5.17
C LYS A 80 -11.20 -27.90 5.75
N THR A 81 -10.30 -26.94 5.57
CA THR A 81 -10.44 -25.60 6.14
C THR A 81 -9.71 -24.56 5.31
N ASP A 82 -10.24 -23.34 5.29
CA ASP A 82 -9.58 -22.21 4.65
C ASP A 82 -8.36 -21.71 5.45
N SER A 83 -8.28 -22.03 6.75
CA SER A 83 -7.15 -21.61 7.61
C SER A 83 -6.92 -22.57 8.77
N ALA A 84 -5.98 -23.51 8.60
CA ALA A 84 -5.63 -24.46 9.64
C ALA A 84 -5.02 -23.78 10.88
N LEU A 85 -4.26 -22.70 10.73
CA LEU A 85 -3.76 -21.91 11.85
C LEU A 85 -4.90 -21.34 12.70
N LYS A 86 -5.92 -20.75 12.05
CA LYS A 86 -7.08 -20.20 12.77
C LYS A 86 -7.84 -21.31 13.50
N VAL A 87 -8.09 -22.43 12.83
CA VAL A 87 -8.75 -23.58 13.46
C VAL A 87 -7.93 -24.10 14.64
N ALA A 88 -6.61 -24.20 14.51
CA ALA A 88 -5.74 -24.63 15.60
C ALA A 88 -5.87 -23.71 16.82
N TYR A 89 -5.72 -22.40 16.61
CA TYR A 89 -5.82 -21.39 17.66
C TYR A 89 -7.19 -21.34 18.34
N ASP A 90 -8.28 -21.38 17.57
CA ASP A 90 -9.65 -21.37 18.10
C ASP A 90 -9.91 -22.61 18.99
N ASN A 91 -9.34 -23.76 18.62
CA ASN A 91 -9.44 -24.98 19.41
C ASN A 91 -8.57 -24.95 20.67
N PHE A 92 -7.41 -24.30 20.66
CA PHE A 92 -6.65 -24.03 21.88
C PHE A 92 -7.43 -23.10 22.83
N ASN A 93 -8.08 -22.06 22.30
CA ASN A 93 -8.96 -21.20 23.08
C ASN A 93 -10.12 -21.96 23.72
N LYS A 94 -10.72 -22.89 22.96
CA LYS A 94 -11.80 -23.72 23.47
C LYS A 94 -11.32 -24.70 24.55
N ALA A 95 -10.18 -25.36 24.32
CA ALA A 95 -9.55 -26.24 25.29
C ALA A 95 -9.28 -25.50 26.61
N ARG A 96 -8.71 -24.30 26.54
CA ARG A 96 -8.46 -23.44 27.70
C ARG A 96 -9.73 -23.11 28.49
N LYS A 97 -10.82 -22.74 27.80
CA LYS A 97 -12.09 -22.40 28.46
C LYS A 97 -12.67 -23.57 29.25
N LEU A 98 -12.40 -24.81 28.82
CA LEU A 98 -12.85 -26.04 29.47
C LEU A 98 -11.85 -26.56 30.52
N ASP A 99 -10.64 -25.99 30.58
CA ASP A 99 -9.55 -26.45 31.44
C ASP A 99 -9.58 -25.79 32.82
N GLU A 100 -10.66 -26.02 33.59
CA GLU A 100 -10.87 -25.39 34.91
C GLU A 100 -9.72 -25.64 35.90
N LYS A 101 -9.04 -26.79 35.76
CA LYS A 101 -7.92 -27.21 36.62
C LYS A 101 -6.55 -26.76 36.10
N GLY A 102 -6.49 -26.13 34.92
CA GLY A 102 -5.25 -25.69 34.30
C GLY A 102 -4.33 -26.85 33.88
N GLU A 103 -4.86 -28.06 33.68
CA GLU A 103 -4.09 -29.24 33.33
C GLU A 103 -3.42 -29.11 31.97
N ARG A 104 -3.99 -28.34 31.04
CA ARG A 104 -3.52 -28.12 29.65
C ARG A 104 -2.86 -26.76 29.45
N LYS A 105 -2.79 -25.91 30.47
CA LYS A 105 -2.18 -24.58 30.38
C LYS A 105 -0.77 -24.61 29.77
N GLN A 106 0.10 -25.48 30.28
CA GLN A 106 1.49 -25.58 29.78
C GLN A 106 1.56 -26.13 28.35
N ASP A 107 0.71 -27.09 28.01
CA ASP A 107 0.65 -27.69 26.68
C ASP A 107 0.19 -26.67 25.63
N ILE A 108 -0.83 -25.88 25.96
CA ILE A 108 -1.33 -24.80 25.12
C ILE A 108 -0.23 -23.73 24.96
N SER A 109 0.41 -23.29 26.04
CA SER A 109 1.51 -22.33 25.98
C SER A 109 2.67 -22.80 25.09
N ASN A 110 3.07 -24.07 25.21
CA ASN A 110 4.10 -24.68 24.37
C ASN A 110 3.69 -24.76 22.89
N SER A 111 2.41 -25.01 22.62
CA SER A 111 1.85 -25.10 21.27
C SER A 111 1.77 -23.72 20.62
N LEU A 112 1.36 -22.70 21.38
CA LEU A 112 1.39 -21.29 20.97
C LEU A 112 2.82 -20.83 20.67
N LYS A 113 3.81 -21.20 21.50
CA LYS A 113 5.22 -20.90 21.21
C LYS A 113 5.70 -21.47 19.87
N GLN A 114 5.45 -22.77 19.65
CA GLN A 114 5.79 -23.41 18.36
C GLN A 114 5.07 -22.75 17.18
N MET A 115 3.81 -22.36 17.36
CA MET A 115 3.02 -21.69 16.33
C MET A 115 3.56 -20.31 16.01
N TYR A 116 3.91 -19.51 17.02
CA TYR A 116 4.56 -18.21 16.85
C TYR A 116 5.84 -18.34 16.04
N ASP A 117 6.78 -19.20 16.47
CA ASP A 117 8.08 -19.40 15.81
C ASP A 117 7.89 -19.88 14.36
N PHE A 118 6.97 -20.81 14.14
CA PHE A 118 6.63 -21.29 12.80
C PHE A 118 6.11 -20.17 11.90
N CYS A 119 5.17 -19.36 12.38
CA CYS A 119 4.59 -18.25 11.64
C CYS A 119 5.66 -17.20 11.27
N ILE A 120 6.59 -16.87 12.16
CA ILE A 120 7.71 -15.97 11.84
C ILE A 120 8.56 -16.55 10.70
N ASN A 121 8.94 -17.82 10.81
CA ASN A 121 9.77 -18.47 9.79
C ASN A 121 9.08 -18.56 8.43
N GLN A 122 7.78 -18.90 8.41
CA GLN A 122 7.00 -18.94 7.17
C GLN A 122 6.74 -17.55 6.60
N GLY A 123 6.51 -16.55 7.44
CA GLY A 123 6.41 -15.16 7.02
C GLY A 123 7.67 -14.73 6.28
N ASN A 124 8.84 -14.94 6.89
CA ASN A 124 10.14 -14.63 6.28
C ASN A 124 10.34 -15.39 4.96
N ALA A 125 10.11 -16.70 4.95
CA ALA A 125 10.31 -17.52 3.76
C ALA A 125 9.39 -17.11 2.59
N ASN A 126 8.13 -16.75 2.86
CA ASN A 126 7.21 -16.27 1.84
C ASN A 126 7.58 -14.86 1.36
N PHE A 127 8.02 -13.99 2.27
CA PHE A 127 8.48 -12.64 1.92
C PHE A 127 9.67 -12.71 0.95
N THR A 128 10.69 -13.52 1.26
CA THR A 128 11.86 -13.71 0.39
C THR A 128 11.50 -14.28 -0.98
N ARG A 129 10.46 -15.12 -1.06
CA ARG A 129 9.97 -15.69 -2.33
C ARG A 129 9.07 -14.73 -3.12
N GLY A 130 8.75 -13.55 -2.57
CA GLY A 130 7.81 -12.60 -3.18
C GLY A 130 6.33 -12.98 -3.03
N ASN A 131 6.01 -13.97 -2.18
CA ASN A 131 4.64 -14.39 -1.86
C ASN A 131 4.06 -13.49 -0.76
N TYR A 132 3.93 -12.19 -1.02
CA TYR A 132 3.74 -11.20 0.04
C TYR A 132 2.38 -11.29 0.75
N ALA A 133 1.30 -11.62 0.05
CA ALA A 133 -0.01 -11.82 0.70
C ALA A 133 0.07 -12.93 1.77
N LYS A 134 0.67 -14.08 1.42
CA LYS A 134 0.87 -15.20 2.34
C LYS A 134 1.85 -14.85 3.48
N ALA A 135 2.90 -14.08 3.20
CA ALA A 135 3.80 -13.58 4.24
C ALA A 135 3.04 -12.71 5.26
N SER A 136 2.14 -11.83 4.80
CA SER A 136 1.31 -10.99 5.68
C SER A 136 0.35 -11.82 6.55
N GLU A 137 -0.18 -12.93 6.03
CA GLU A 137 -1.01 -13.84 6.82
C GLU A 137 -0.23 -14.44 7.98
N TYR A 138 0.95 -15.02 7.72
CA TYR A 138 1.77 -15.63 8.77
C TYR A 138 2.28 -14.62 9.79
N PHE A 139 2.81 -13.47 9.36
CA PHE A 139 3.23 -12.43 10.31
C PHE A 139 2.05 -11.92 11.14
N GLY A 140 0.88 -11.70 10.53
CA GLY A 140 -0.33 -11.32 11.24
C GLY A 140 -0.78 -12.39 12.25
N PHE A 141 -0.62 -13.68 11.92
CA PHE A 141 -0.95 -14.76 12.85
C PHE A 141 0.02 -14.81 14.04
N SER A 142 1.31 -14.50 13.83
CA SER A 142 2.27 -14.37 14.94
C SER A 142 1.87 -13.26 15.92
N LEU A 143 1.30 -12.15 15.43
CA LEU A 143 0.75 -11.08 16.27
C LEU A 143 -0.48 -11.54 17.05
N THR A 144 -1.37 -12.33 16.44
CA THR A 144 -2.51 -12.96 17.14
C THR A 144 -2.02 -13.80 18.32
N VAL A 145 -1.03 -14.68 18.09
CA VAL A 145 -0.47 -15.52 19.13
C VAL A 145 0.26 -14.69 20.20
N ASN A 146 0.99 -13.65 19.81
CA ASN A 146 1.69 -12.76 20.74
C ASN A 146 0.75 -12.07 21.75
N ASN A 147 -0.50 -11.84 21.36
CA ASN A 147 -1.52 -11.22 22.20
C ASN A 147 -2.35 -12.24 23.01
N ASP A 148 -2.08 -13.54 22.87
CA ASP A 148 -2.75 -14.57 23.67
C ASP A 148 -2.27 -14.54 25.13
N PRO A 149 -3.18 -14.64 26.13
CA PRO A 149 -2.79 -14.54 27.54
C PRO A 149 -1.95 -15.70 28.07
N ASP A 150 -1.91 -16.85 27.41
CA ASP A 150 -1.02 -17.96 27.77
C ASP A 150 0.30 -17.97 26.98
N PHE A 151 0.54 -16.97 26.15
CA PHE A 151 1.80 -16.77 25.45
C PHE A 151 2.66 -15.72 26.18
N PRO A 152 3.97 -15.97 26.38
CA PRO A 152 4.88 -14.96 26.91
C PRO A 152 5.08 -13.85 25.87
N ARG A 153 4.30 -12.77 26.02
CA ARG A 153 4.32 -11.61 25.11
C ARG A 153 5.74 -11.12 24.86
N GLN A 154 6.05 -10.89 23.59
CA GLN A 154 7.35 -10.38 23.16
C GLN A 154 7.52 -8.90 23.48
N HIS A 155 8.78 -8.45 23.51
CA HIS A 155 9.12 -7.04 23.69
C HIS A 155 8.44 -6.16 22.63
N ASP A 156 7.99 -4.97 23.04
CA ASP A 156 7.24 -4.07 22.17
C ASP A 156 8.00 -3.68 20.90
N THR A 157 9.34 -3.61 20.94
CA THR A 157 10.17 -3.38 19.75
C THR A 157 10.02 -4.49 18.69
N ILE A 158 9.94 -5.75 19.12
CA ILE A 158 9.72 -6.90 18.22
C ILE A 158 8.30 -6.84 17.66
N VAL A 159 7.31 -6.54 18.51
CA VAL A 159 5.91 -6.45 18.10
C VAL A 159 5.70 -5.30 17.12
N ALA A 160 6.35 -4.16 17.32
CA ALA A 160 6.30 -3.03 16.39
C ALA A 160 6.88 -3.40 15.01
N LEU A 161 8.02 -4.11 14.99
CA LEU A 161 8.64 -4.62 13.77
C LEU A 161 7.75 -5.64 13.06
N LEU A 162 7.06 -6.50 13.80
CA LEU A 162 6.10 -7.45 13.23
C LEU A 162 4.88 -6.78 12.62
N ASN A 163 4.34 -5.76 13.27
CA ASN A 163 3.30 -4.92 12.68
C ASN A 163 3.80 -4.29 11.37
N TYR A 164 5.02 -3.73 11.36
CA TYR A 164 5.61 -3.19 10.13
C TYR A 164 5.72 -4.24 9.02
N TYR A 165 6.32 -5.40 9.26
CA TYR A 165 6.47 -6.44 8.23
C TYR A 165 5.14 -7.05 7.79
N THR A 166 4.15 -7.13 8.69
CA THR A 166 2.79 -7.56 8.32
C THR A 166 2.16 -6.56 7.35
N GLY A 167 2.28 -5.25 7.64
CA GLY A 167 1.80 -4.18 6.78
C GLY A 167 2.55 -4.09 5.45
N LEU A 168 3.88 -4.22 5.48
CA LEU A 168 4.75 -4.25 4.31
C LEU A 168 4.41 -5.38 3.35
N SER A 169 4.22 -6.58 3.90
CA SER A 169 3.82 -7.74 3.13
C SER A 169 2.42 -7.58 2.53
N ALA A 170 1.48 -6.99 3.28
CA ALA A 170 0.15 -6.71 2.75
C ALA A 170 0.20 -5.69 1.60
N TYR A 171 0.97 -4.60 1.77
CA TYR A 171 1.18 -3.57 0.76
C TYR A 171 1.74 -4.13 -0.55
N TYR A 172 2.83 -4.91 -0.48
CA TYR A 172 3.39 -5.51 -1.70
C TYR A 172 2.46 -6.57 -2.30
N GLY A 173 1.73 -7.33 -1.47
CA GLY A 173 0.69 -8.24 -1.95
C GLY A 173 -0.39 -7.51 -2.73
N ALA A 174 -0.83 -6.35 -2.24
CA ALA A 174 -1.81 -5.51 -2.92
C ALA A 174 -1.27 -4.90 -4.23
N LEU A 175 0.03 -4.60 -4.31
CA LEU A 175 0.64 -4.15 -5.57
C LEU A 175 0.75 -5.27 -6.61
N GLN A 176 0.92 -6.52 -6.19
CA GLN A 176 0.95 -7.69 -7.06
C GLN A 176 -0.44 -8.13 -7.52
N GLU A 177 -1.46 -7.96 -6.68
CA GLU A 177 -2.85 -8.32 -6.98
C GLU A 177 -3.46 -7.32 -7.96
N LYS A 178 -3.44 -7.61 -9.26
CA LYS A 178 -3.91 -6.70 -10.32
C LYS A 178 -5.29 -7.05 -10.87
N GLU A 179 -5.71 -8.30 -10.71
CA GLU A 179 -6.94 -8.83 -11.34
C GLU A 179 -8.12 -8.77 -10.37
N ASN A 180 -7.88 -9.03 -9.08
CA ASN A 180 -8.93 -9.02 -8.07
C ASN A 180 -8.91 -7.72 -7.25
N ASN A 181 -9.73 -6.75 -7.65
CA ASN A 181 -9.84 -5.45 -6.98
C ASN A 181 -10.33 -5.55 -5.53
N GLU A 182 -11.20 -6.51 -5.19
CA GLU A 182 -11.70 -6.69 -3.83
C GLU A 182 -10.59 -7.16 -2.90
N LYS A 183 -9.85 -8.19 -3.32
CA LYS A 183 -8.69 -8.70 -2.57
C LYS A 183 -7.56 -7.68 -2.49
N ARG A 184 -7.34 -6.91 -3.56
CA ARG A 184 -6.40 -5.79 -3.56
C ARG A 184 -6.76 -4.73 -2.52
N MET A 185 -8.04 -4.34 -2.47
CA MET A 185 -8.57 -3.41 -1.46
C MET A 185 -8.43 -3.96 -0.04
N GLU A 186 -8.73 -5.24 0.18
CA GLU A 186 -8.54 -5.90 1.47
C GLU A 186 -7.08 -5.84 1.94
N LEU A 187 -6.13 -6.13 1.04
CA LEU A 187 -4.70 -6.10 1.36
C LEU A 187 -4.21 -4.67 1.68
N PHE A 188 -4.69 -3.64 0.98
CA PHE A 188 -4.35 -2.25 1.36
C PHE A 188 -4.95 -1.87 2.72
N LYS A 189 -6.20 -2.22 3.02
CA LYS A 189 -6.78 -2.00 4.36
C LYS A 189 -6.04 -2.77 5.46
N ARG A 190 -5.55 -3.97 5.13
CA ARG A 190 -4.68 -4.73 6.01
C ARG A 190 -3.36 -4.01 6.24
N ALA A 191 -2.75 -3.45 5.19
CA ALA A 191 -1.53 -2.66 5.31
C ALA A 191 -1.74 -1.42 6.20
N GLU A 192 -2.85 -0.70 6.01
CA GLU A 192 -3.24 0.45 6.83
C GLU A 192 -3.24 0.12 8.32
N LYS A 193 -4.03 -0.89 8.71
CA LYS A 193 -4.15 -1.33 10.10
C LYS A 193 -2.78 -1.61 10.73
N TYR A 194 -1.96 -2.43 10.08
CA TYR A 194 -0.71 -2.88 10.69
C TYR A 194 0.38 -1.79 10.66
N TYR A 195 0.40 -0.91 9.67
CA TYR A 195 1.28 0.26 9.71
C TYR A 195 0.87 1.27 10.79
N GLU A 196 -0.43 1.50 10.99
CA GLU A 196 -0.91 2.31 12.11
C GLU A 196 -0.51 1.72 13.46
N ASP A 197 -0.64 0.41 13.63
CA ASP A 197 -0.25 -0.28 14.85
C ASP A 197 1.27 -0.18 15.10
N ALA A 198 2.09 -0.32 14.05
CA ALA A 198 3.54 -0.06 14.14
C ALA A 198 3.84 1.39 14.56
N LEU A 199 3.16 2.38 13.99
CA LEU A 199 3.31 3.80 14.35
C LEU A 199 2.89 4.10 15.79
N LYS A 200 1.81 3.47 16.29
CA LYS A 200 1.37 3.59 17.70
C LYS A 200 2.44 3.07 18.66
N MET A 201 3.24 2.11 18.21
CA MET A 201 4.38 1.55 18.95
C MET A 201 5.69 2.31 18.69
N ASN A 202 5.62 3.52 18.14
CA ASN A 202 6.76 4.39 17.82
C ASN A 202 7.75 3.80 16.79
N TYR A 203 7.35 2.80 16.00
CA TYR A 203 8.14 2.42 14.83
C TYR A 203 8.04 3.51 13.78
N LYS A 204 9.17 4.09 13.39
CA LYS A 204 9.24 5.16 12.40
C LYS A 204 10.17 4.73 11.30
N ASP A 205 9.73 4.90 10.07
CA ASP A 205 10.47 4.59 8.86
C ASP A 205 9.85 5.40 7.71
N ASP A 206 10.66 5.96 6.83
CA ASP A 206 10.15 6.84 5.79
C ASP A 206 9.30 6.05 4.77
N PHE A 207 9.71 4.82 4.45
CA PHE A 207 8.97 3.91 3.59
C PHE A 207 7.62 3.49 4.20
N LEU A 208 7.54 3.31 5.53
CA LEU A 208 6.25 3.11 6.21
C LEU A 208 5.29 4.27 5.92
N TYR A 209 5.70 5.52 6.18
CA TYR A 209 4.83 6.69 5.99
C TYR A 209 4.33 6.79 4.55
N ARG A 210 5.21 6.55 3.58
CA ARG A 210 4.89 6.59 2.15
C ARG A 210 3.95 5.46 1.72
N SER A 211 4.19 4.25 2.20
CA SER A 211 3.36 3.08 1.88
C SER A 211 1.98 3.18 2.52
N LEU A 212 1.89 3.69 3.74
CA LEU A 212 0.63 3.96 4.42
C LEU A 212 -0.15 5.09 3.72
N HIS A 213 0.54 6.18 3.37
CA HIS A 213 -0.03 7.25 2.54
C HIS A 213 -0.62 6.72 1.23
N TYR A 214 0.14 5.91 0.49
CA TYR A 214 -0.33 5.30 -0.76
C TYR A 214 -1.53 4.37 -0.52
N SER A 215 -1.51 3.60 0.56
CA SER A 215 -2.61 2.70 0.91
C SER A 215 -3.91 3.49 1.12
N TYR A 216 -3.86 4.58 1.90
CA TYR A 216 -5.01 5.46 2.09
C TYR A 216 -5.50 6.12 0.79
N LEU A 217 -4.58 6.57 -0.08
CA LEU A 217 -5.00 7.10 -1.39
C LEU A 217 -5.73 6.05 -2.22
N PHE A 218 -5.25 4.80 -2.19
CA PHE A 218 -5.88 3.70 -2.91
C PHE A 218 -7.27 3.38 -2.35
N THR A 219 -7.43 3.39 -1.03
CA THR A 219 -8.72 3.09 -0.37
C THR A 219 -9.67 4.29 -0.36
N GLY A 220 -9.21 5.45 -0.81
CA GLY A 220 -10.00 6.68 -0.96
C GLY A 220 -9.98 7.62 0.26
N ASP A 221 -9.23 7.29 1.32
CA ASP A 221 -9.08 8.15 2.50
C ASP A 221 -7.99 9.22 2.30
N THR A 222 -8.32 10.23 1.50
CA THR A 222 -7.37 11.33 1.20
C THR A 222 -7.01 12.14 2.46
N THR A 223 -7.88 12.19 3.46
CA THR A 223 -7.62 12.94 4.71
C THR A 223 -6.54 12.25 5.54
N SER A 224 -6.64 10.94 5.73
CA SER A 224 -5.60 10.17 6.43
C SER A 224 -4.31 10.12 5.61
N ALA A 225 -4.41 10.04 4.27
CA ALA A 225 -3.26 10.13 3.37
C ALA A 225 -2.47 11.44 3.55
N GLU A 226 -3.15 12.59 3.62
CA GLU A 226 -2.51 13.90 3.86
C GLU A 226 -1.85 13.94 5.23
N LYS A 227 -2.59 13.56 6.27
CA LYS A 227 -2.08 13.59 7.65
C LYS A 227 -0.82 12.74 7.82
N VAL A 228 -0.81 11.53 7.27
CA VAL A 228 0.29 10.59 7.48
C VAL A 228 1.54 10.97 6.71
N ILE A 229 1.42 11.50 5.48
CA ILE A 229 2.60 11.89 4.71
C ILE A 229 3.23 13.17 5.24
N LEU A 230 2.44 14.11 5.74
CA LEU A 230 2.95 15.29 6.43
C LEU A 230 3.69 14.92 7.72
N LYS A 231 3.16 13.97 8.50
CA LYS A 231 3.89 13.42 9.65
C LYS A 231 5.18 12.71 9.21
N GLY A 232 5.16 12.03 8.06
CA GLY A 232 6.35 11.49 7.43
C GLY A 232 7.40 12.57 7.16
N PHE A 233 6.98 13.71 6.61
CA PHE A 233 7.85 14.86 6.33
C PHE A 233 8.40 15.48 7.62
N GLU A 234 7.60 15.61 8.68
CA GLU A 234 8.06 16.08 9.99
C GLU A 234 9.16 15.20 10.59
N ASN A 235 9.06 13.86 10.43
CA ASN A 235 10.05 12.92 10.98
C ASN A 235 11.25 12.72 10.04
N TYR A 236 11.04 12.90 8.73
CA TYR A 236 12.04 12.70 7.69
C TYR A 236 12.06 13.90 6.72
N PRO A 237 12.40 15.11 7.19
CA PRO A 237 12.39 16.32 6.36
C PRO A 237 13.43 16.28 5.24
N ASP A 238 14.41 15.37 5.36
CA ASP A 238 15.46 15.14 4.37
C ASP A 238 15.15 13.97 3.41
N SER A 239 14.05 13.23 3.61
CA SER A 239 13.65 12.15 2.68
C SER A 239 13.02 12.75 1.43
N VAL A 240 13.80 12.77 0.36
CA VAL A 240 13.40 13.16 -1.00
C VAL A 240 12.08 12.52 -1.41
N GLN A 241 11.93 11.24 -1.06
CA GLN A 241 10.84 10.38 -1.47
C GLN A 241 9.54 10.76 -0.75
N VAL A 242 9.64 11.10 0.55
CA VAL A 242 8.52 11.67 1.31
C VAL A 242 8.11 13.02 0.72
N ILE A 243 9.06 13.89 0.39
CA ILE A 243 8.75 15.21 -0.17
C ILE A 243 8.04 15.08 -1.52
N ILE A 244 8.51 14.18 -2.39
CA ILE A 244 7.86 13.88 -3.67
C ILE A 244 6.41 13.42 -3.46
N ASP A 245 6.16 12.57 -2.46
CA ASP A 245 4.80 12.10 -2.18
C ASP A 245 3.90 13.23 -1.62
N VAL A 246 4.41 14.14 -0.79
CA VAL A 246 3.69 15.36 -0.37
C VAL A 246 3.34 16.25 -1.57
N VAL A 247 4.31 16.46 -2.46
CA VAL A 247 4.13 17.26 -3.67
C VAL A 247 3.07 16.64 -4.58
N ASN A 248 3.17 15.34 -4.86
CA ASN A 248 2.23 14.62 -5.71
C ASN A 248 0.81 14.63 -5.15
N LEU A 249 0.65 14.48 -3.82
CA LEU A 249 -0.63 14.60 -3.15
C LEU A 249 -1.29 15.96 -3.38
N TYR A 250 -0.57 17.05 -3.14
CA TYR A 250 -1.15 18.37 -3.29
C TYR A 250 -1.42 18.74 -4.75
N ILE A 251 -0.58 18.25 -5.67
CA ILE A 251 -0.84 18.34 -7.11
C ILE A 251 -2.15 17.61 -7.47
N SER A 252 -2.37 16.39 -6.98
CA SER A 252 -3.60 15.64 -7.27
C SER A 252 -4.85 16.28 -6.66
N MET A 253 -4.69 17.11 -5.63
CA MET A 253 -5.77 17.90 -5.03
C MET A 253 -5.94 19.29 -5.66
N HIS A 254 -5.15 19.64 -6.68
CA HIS A 254 -5.08 20.97 -7.28
C HIS A 254 -4.76 22.10 -6.27
N LYS A 255 -4.06 21.78 -5.18
CA LYS A 255 -3.64 22.72 -4.12
C LYS A 255 -2.19 23.16 -4.33
N TYR A 256 -1.93 23.84 -5.45
CA TYR A 256 -0.57 24.14 -5.92
C TYR A 256 0.20 25.12 -5.01
N ASP A 257 -0.52 26.03 -4.34
CA ASP A 257 0.02 26.98 -3.37
C ASP A 257 0.67 26.26 -2.17
N LYS A 258 0.08 25.14 -1.75
CA LYS A 258 0.59 24.32 -0.64
C LYS A 258 1.87 23.56 -0.99
N VAL A 259 2.22 23.42 -2.27
CA VAL A 259 3.39 22.64 -2.71
C VAL A 259 4.70 23.39 -2.48
N LEU A 260 4.69 24.71 -2.68
CA LEU A 260 5.91 25.54 -2.67
C LEU A 260 6.75 25.43 -1.39
N PRO A 261 6.17 25.44 -0.17
CA PRO A 261 6.94 25.31 1.07
C PRO A 261 7.73 24.01 1.19
N TYR A 262 7.32 22.95 0.48
CA TYR A 262 8.00 21.65 0.51
C TYR A 262 9.05 21.51 -0.61
N LEU A 263 8.88 22.22 -1.73
CA LEU A 263 9.82 22.17 -2.85
C LEU A 263 11.14 22.88 -2.57
N ASP A 264 11.12 24.01 -1.87
CA ASP A 264 12.35 24.78 -1.62
C ASP A 264 13.38 24.03 -0.76
N PRO A 265 13.01 23.38 0.35
CA PRO A 265 13.90 22.48 1.08
C PRO A 265 14.43 21.33 0.21
N ALA A 266 13.58 20.72 -0.63
CA ALA A 266 13.98 19.64 -1.51
C ALA A 266 15.03 20.07 -2.53
N ILE A 267 14.81 21.22 -3.19
CA ILE A 267 15.75 21.81 -4.15
C ILE A 267 17.09 22.13 -3.47
N ALA A 268 17.06 22.68 -2.25
CA ALA A 268 18.28 22.99 -1.49
C ALA A 268 19.11 21.73 -1.16
N LYS A 269 18.45 20.61 -0.88
CA LYS A 269 19.10 19.33 -0.58
C LYS A 269 19.58 18.58 -1.81
N MET A 270 18.92 18.79 -2.96
CA MET A 270 19.29 18.21 -4.25
C MET A 270 19.50 19.31 -5.30
N PRO A 271 20.55 20.13 -5.16
CA PRO A 271 20.74 21.32 -6.00
C PRO A 271 20.96 20.99 -7.49
N GLY A 272 21.28 19.73 -7.84
CA GLY A 272 21.41 19.25 -9.22
C GLY A 272 20.14 18.61 -9.80
N ASN A 273 19.04 18.53 -9.05
CA ASN A 273 17.83 17.86 -9.50
C ASN A 273 16.91 18.83 -10.28
N ALA A 274 17.11 18.88 -11.61
CA ALA A 274 16.33 19.73 -12.51
C ALA A 274 14.82 19.44 -12.46
N GLN A 275 14.42 18.20 -12.14
CA GLN A 275 13.01 17.81 -12.05
C GLN A 275 12.27 18.57 -10.95
N LEU A 276 12.91 18.84 -9.81
CA LEU A 276 12.26 19.59 -8.72
C LEU A 276 12.06 21.06 -9.06
N VAL A 277 13.05 21.66 -9.73
CA VAL A 277 12.96 23.05 -10.22
C VAL A 277 11.89 23.16 -11.30
N TYR A 278 11.82 22.19 -12.20
CA TYR A 278 10.75 22.09 -13.18
C TYR A 278 9.38 21.91 -12.52
N THR A 279 9.25 21.05 -11.50
CA THR A 279 8.00 20.91 -10.76
C THR A 279 7.60 22.22 -10.06
N LYS A 280 8.56 22.98 -9.51
CA LYS A 280 8.29 24.33 -8.98
C LYS A 280 7.75 25.28 -10.05
N ALA A 281 8.32 25.24 -11.26
CA ALA A 281 7.82 26.01 -12.40
C ALA A 281 6.37 25.64 -12.74
N GLN A 282 6.05 24.33 -12.78
CA GLN A 282 4.68 23.87 -13.01
C GLN A 282 3.71 24.38 -11.95
N MET A 283 4.12 24.47 -10.68
CA MET A 283 3.24 25.00 -9.62
C MET A 283 2.93 26.47 -9.86
N TYR A 284 3.93 27.28 -10.20
CA TYR A 284 3.72 28.70 -10.56
C TYR A 284 2.85 28.87 -11.81
N ASP A 285 3.07 28.04 -12.83
CA ASP A 285 2.29 28.02 -14.07
C ASP A 285 0.81 27.76 -13.78
N GLN A 286 0.51 26.73 -12.98
CA GLN A 286 -0.86 26.41 -12.56
C GLN A 286 -1.53 27.51 -11.70
N MET A 287 -0.74 28.34 -11.03
CA MET A 287 -1.22 29.50 -10.28
C MET A 287 -1.30 30.79 -11.13
N ASN A 288 -1.03 30.71 -12.44
CA ASN A 288 -0.89 31.86 -13.36
C ASN A 288 0.17 32.88 -12.93
N LYS A 289 1.18 32.46 -12.17
CA LYS A 289 2.36 33.25 -11.78
C LYS A 289 3.44 33.09 -12.83
N TRP A 290 3.20 33.68 -14.00
CA TRP A 290 3.95 33.34 -15.21
C TRP A 290 5.41 33.80 -15.18
N GLU A 291 5.72 34.93 -14.54
CA GLU A 291 7.08 35.39 -14.32
C GLU A 291 7.90 34.38 -13.51
N GLU A 292 7.37 33.91 -12.38
CA GLU A 292 8.04 32.92 -11.54
C GLU A 292 8.13 31.55 -12.24
N ALA A 293 7.10 31.16 -13.00
CA ALA A 293 7.12 29.95 -13.81
C ALA A 293 8.24 30.00 -14.87
N GLU A 294 8.34 31.11 -15.61
CA GLU A 294 9.38 31.34 -16.62
C GLU A 294 10.78 31.21 -16.02
N GLN A 295 11.03 31.88 -14.88
CA GLN A 295 12.32 31.83 -14.20
C GLN A 295 12.71 30.39 -13.82
N ASN A 296 11.77 29.62 -13.28
CA ASN A 296 12.05 28.25 -12.86
C ASN A 296 12.16 27.28 -14.05
N TYR A 297 11.37 27.43 -15.12
CA TYR A 297 11.55 26.64 -16.34
C TYR A 297 12.93 26.89 -16.97
N LYS A 298 13.35 28.15 -17.07
CA LYS A 298 14.69 28.52 -17.56
C LYS A 298 15.79 27.90 -16.70
N LYS A 299 15.67 27.99 -15.38
CA LYS A 299 16.63 27.36 -14.46
C LYS A 299 16.68 25.83 -14.63
N ALA A 300 15.54 25.17 -14.80
CA ALA A 300 15.51 23.72 -15.06
C ALA A 300 16.20 23.36 -16.39
N ILE A 301 16.03 24.19 -17.43
CA ILE A 301 16.71 24.04 -18.73
C ILE A 301 18.22 24.28 -18.61
N GLU A 302 18.65 25.27 -17.83
CA GLU A 302 20.08 25.52 -17.57
C GLU A 302 20.74 24.32 -16.87
N MET A 303 20.02 23.70 -15.93
CA MET A 303 20.49 22.51 -15.21
C MET A 303 20.48 21.25 -16.09
N LYS A 304 19.52 21.15 -17.01
CA LYS A 304 19.36 20.02 -17.94
C LYS A 304 19.05 20.53 -19.35
N PRO A 305 20.08 20.77 -20.19
CA PRO A 305 19.89 21.35 -21.53
C PRO A 305 19.12 20.50 -22.54
N ASP A 306 18.89 19.21 -22.26
CA ASP A 306 18.09 18.29 -23.07
C ASP A 306 16.70 18.00 -22.46
N TYR A 307 16.23 18.88 -21.57
CA TYR A 307 14.97 18.67 -20.85
C TYR A 307 13.74 19.02 -21.69
N TYR A 308 13.27 18.04 -22.47
CA TYR A 308 12.09 18.16 -23.34
C TYR A 308 10.89 18.83 -22.66
N GLU A 309 10.48 18.33 -21.50
CA GLU A 309 9.27 18.78 -20.79
C GLU A 309 9.37 20.25 -20.37
N ALA A 310 10.56 20.70 -19.94
CA ALA A 310 10.78 22.09 -19.55
C ALA A 310 10.71 23.05 -20.75
N TYR A 311 11.29 22.67 -21.90
CA TYR A 311 11.16 23.45 -23.13
C TYR A 311 9.72 23.49 -23.65
N TYR A 312 9.04 22.34 -23.66
CA TYR A 312 7.65 22.25 -24.12
C TYR A 312 6.75 23.15 -23.27
N ASN A 313 6.81 23.03 -21.95
CA ASN A 313 5.97 23.83 -21.05
C ASN A 313 6.35 25.31 -21.05
N LEU A 314 7.62 25.68 -21.21
CA LEU A 314 8.01 27.08 -21.38
C LEU A 314 7.40 27.68 -22.66
N GLY A 315 7.34 26.91 -23.75
CA GLY A 315 6.64 27.31 -24.97
C GLY A 315 5.13 27.50 -24.74
N VAL A 316 4.50 26.54 -24.04
CA VAL A 316 3.07 26.63 -23.67
C VAL A 316 2.79 27.82 -22.76
N LEU A 317 3.64 28.07 -21.77
CA LEU A 317 3.55 29.22 -20.86
C LEU A 317 3.51 30.52 -21.65
N TYR A 318 4.48 30.74 -22.56
CA TYR A 318 4.52 31.94 -23.39
C TYR A 318 3.31 32.04 -24.34
N TYR A 319 2.85 30.93 -24.90
CA TYR A 319 1.65 30.91 -25.74
C TYR A 319 0.39 31.31 -24.94
N ASN A 320 0.24 30.80 -23.73
CA ASN A 320 -0.88 31.11 -22.84
C ASN A 320 -0.83 32.57 -22.40
N TRP A 321 0.35 33.07 -22.04
CA TRP A 321 0.57 34.47 -21.68
C TRP A 321 0.20 35.41 -22.84
N ALA A 322 0.61 35.07 -24.07
CA ALA A 322 0.20 35.81 -25.26
C ALA A 322 -1.33 35.77 -25.47
N THR A 323 -1.93 34.60 -25.27
CA THR A 323 -3.39 34.42 -25.41
C THR A 323 -4.16 35.28 -24.41
N ASP A 324 -3.66 35.42 -23.18
CA ASP A 324 -4.26 36.28 -22.18
C ASP A 324 -4.17 37.77 -22.56
N PHE A 325 -3.01 38.25 -23.02
CA PHE A 325 -2.92 39.61 -23.58
C PHE A 325 -3.90 39.83 -24.73
N ASN A 326 -4.09 38.82 -25.58
CA ASN A 326 -5.08 38.88 -26.66
C ASN A 326 -6.53 38.97 -26.12
N ASN A 327 -6.85 38.23 -25.06
CA ASN A 327 -8.16 38.28 -24.42
C ASN A 327 -8.42 39.63 -23.73
N GLN A 328 -7.41 40.18 -23.04
CA GLN A 328 -7.47 41.53 -22.47
C GLN A 328 -7.65 42.60 -23.57
N ALA A 329 -6.97 42.46 -24.71
CA ALA A 329 -7.11 43.39 -25.83
C ALA A 329 -8.54 43.34 -26.41
N ALA A 330 -9.12 42.15 -26.52
CA ALA A 330 -10.48 41.96 -27.04
C ALA A 330 -11.59 42.59 -26.17
N THR A 331 -11.34 42.76 -24.86
CA THR A 331 -12.29 43.37 -23.92
C THR A 331 -11.96 44.83 -23.58
N THR A 332 -10.89 45.39 -24.16
CA THR A 332 -10.48 46.78 -23.93
C THR A 332 -11.40 47.75 -24.69
N ASP A 333 -11.87 48.80 -24.02
CA ASP A 333 -12.69 49.86 -24.65
C ASP A 333 -11.94 50.48 -25.84
N LEU A 334 -12.64 50.68 -26.96
CA LEU A 334 -12.13 51.30 -28.18
C LEU A 334 -11.55 52.71 -27.95
N LYS A 335 -11.96 53.39 -26.88
CA LYS A 335 -11.39 54.68 -26.46
C LYS A 335 -9.99 54.57 -25.85
N GLN A 336 -9.59 53.39 -25.35
CA GLN A 336 -8.29 53.13 -24.74
C GLN A 336 -7.27 52.62 -25.78
N GLN A 337 -7.05 53.40 -26.85
CA GLN A 337 -6.23 52.98 -27.99
C GLN A 337 -4.77 52.62 -27.61
N GLU A 338 -4.15 53.38 -26.71
CA GLU A 338 -2.78 53.13 -26.25
C GLU A 338 -2.67 51.78 -25.50
N LYS A 339 -3.64 51.49 -24.63
CA LYS A 339 -3.69 50.23 -23.89
C LYS A 339 -3.89 49.05 -24.83
N TYR A 340 -4.80 49.17 -25.80
CA TYR A 340 -5.01 48.15 -26.82
C TYR A 340 -3.71 47.88 -27.61
N ALA A 341 -3.04 48.91 -28.11
CA ALA A 341 -1.79 48.78 -28.84
C ALA A 341 -0.69 48.11 -27.99
N MET A 342 -0.57 48.48 -26.71
CA MET A 342 0.37 47.83 -25.77
C MET A 342 0.08 46.34 -25.61
N LEU A 343 -1.19 45.95 -25.43
CA LEU A 343 -1.58 44.55 -25.25
C LEU A 343 -1.30 43.72 -26.51
N ILE A 344 -1.55 44.28 -27.70
CA ILE A 344 -1.23 43.63 -28.98
C ILE A 344 0.29 43.44 -29.13
N ASN A 345 1.09 44.44 -28.77
CA ASN A 345 2.55 44.33 -28.80
C ASN A 345 3.07 43.23 -27.85
N LYS A 346 2.56 43.19 -26.60
CA LYS A 346 2.91 42.13 -25.65
C LYS A 346 2.48 40.76 -26.15
N ARG A 347 1.25 40.63 -26.68
CA ARG A 347 0.79 39.38 -27.30
C ARG A 347 1.77 38.87 -28.35
N ASP A 348 2.15 39.72 -29.31
CA ASP A 348 3.03 39.32 -30.40
C ASP A 348 4.45 39.00 -29.92
N GLU A 349 4.94 39.72 -28.91
CA GLU A 349 6.21 39.40 -28.24
C GLU A 349 6.18 38.00 -27.62
N TYR A 350 5.15 37.67 -26.85
CA TYR A 350 5.06 36.38 -26.16
C TYR A 350 4.78 35.20 -27.11
N TYR A 351 3.98 35.40 -28.17
CA TYR A 351 3.89 34.39 -29.23
C TYR A 351 5.26 34.16 -29.88
N LYS A 352 6.04 35.20 -30.15
CA LYS A 352 7.41 35.03 -30.67
C LYS A 352 8.32 34.29 -29.69
N LYS A 353 8.28 34.63 -28.39
CA LYS A 353 9.05 33.93 -27.34
C LYS A 353 8.73 32.44 -27.27
N SER A 354 7.49 32.02 -27.57
CA SER A 354 7.11 30.60 -27.56
C SER A 354 7.79 29.75 -28.66
N ILE A 355 8.27 30.37 -29.76
CA ILE A 355 8.80 29.65 -30.91
C ILE A 355 10.06 28.85 -30.56
N GLU A 356 11.06 29.49 -29.93
CA GLU A 356 12.35 28.86 -29.67
C GLU A 356 12.27 27.70 -28.67
N PRO A 357 11.54 27.81 -27.53
CA PRO A 357 11.30 26.66 -26.67
C PRO A 357 10.61 25.50 -27.39
N PHE A 358 9.60 25.76 -28.22
CA PHE A 358 8.97 24.69 -29.01
C PHE A 358 9.92 24.07 -30.03
N LYS A 359 10.73 24.86 -30.73
CA LYS A 359 11.76 24.32 -31.65
C LYS A 359 12.74 23.43 -30.89
N LYS A 360 13.24 23.86 -29.73
CA LYS A 360 14.13 23.07 -28.88
C LYS A 360 13.48 21.78 -28.39
N ALA A 361 12.23 21.83 -27.95
CA ALA A 361 11.46 20.64 -27.61
C ALA A 361 11.37 19.66 -28.80
N TYR A 362 11.08 20.16 -30.00
CA TYR A 362 11.03 19.33 -31.22
C TYR A 362 12.41 18.80 -31.66
N GLU A 363 13.48 19.55 -31.42
CA GLU A 363 14.86 19.10 -31.64
C GLU A 363 15.18 17.89 -30.76
N ILE A 364 14.85 17.96 -29.47
CA ILE A 364 15.07 16.88 -28.49
C ILE A 364 14.17 15.67 -28.79
N LYS A 365 12.89 15.89 -29.07
CA LYS A 365 11.90 14.84 -29.33
C LYS A 365 10.99 15.23 -30.48
N LYS A 366 11.10 14.51 -31.60
CA LYS A 366 10.23 14.69 -32.77
C LYS A 366 8.80 14.30 -32.41
N SER A 367 7.94 15.30 -32.18
CA SER A 367 6.56 15.09 -31.75
C SER A 367 5.59 15.93 -32.60
N ALA A 368 4.51 15.29 -33.04
CA ALA A 368 3.44 15.97 -33.77
C ALA A 368 2.77 17.04 -32.91
N GLU A 369 2.67 16.81 -31.60
CA GLU A 369 2.12 17.76 -30.63
C GLU A 369 2.88 19.09 -30.63
N VAL A 370 4.22 19.06 -30.61
CA VAL A 370 5.04 20.27 -30.66
C VAL A 370 4.87 21.00 -32.00
N LEU A 371 4.81 20.27 -33.11
CA LEU A 371 4.55 20.86 -34.43
C LEU A 371 3.17 21.50 -34.51
N GLN A 372 2.13 20.91 -33.91
CA GLN A 372 0.80 21.52 -33.84
C GLN A 372 0.83 22.84 -33.04
N ASN A 373 1.60 22.91 -31.96
CA ASN A 373 1.77 24.16 -31.21
C ASN A 373 2.54 25.21 -32.03
N LEU A 374 3.62 24.85 -32.72
CA LEU A 374 4.33 25.75 -33.65
C LEU A 374 3.40 26.26 -34.76
N LYS A 375 2.59 25.38 -35.36
CA LYS A 375 1.57 25.74 -36.36
C LYS A 375 0.59 26.78 -35.82
N ARG A 376 0.11 26.62 -34.58
CA ARG A 376 -0.78 27.60 -33.93
C ARG A 376 -0.09 28.96 -33.78
N VAL A 377 1.14 28.97 -33.29
CA VAL A 377 1.94 30.19 -33.13
C VAL A 377 2.17 30.90 -34.47
N TYR A 378 2.59 30.18 -35.51
CA TYR A 378 2.84 30.75 -36.83
C TYR A 378 1.57 31.30 -37.48
N ASN A 379 0.42 30.64 -37.29
CA ASN A 379 -0.87 31.19 -37.70
C ASN A 379 -1.19 32.51 -37.00
N LYS A 380 -1.01 32.59 -35.67
CA LYS A 380 -1.27 33.81 -34.89
C LYS A 380 -0.37 34.97 -35.33
N LEU A 381 0.89 34.67 -35.65
CA LEU A 381 1.89 35.64 -36.11
C LEU A 381 1.88 35.89 -37.63
N LYS A 382 1.01 35.19 -38.38
CA LYS A 382 0.92 35.26 -39.86
C LYS A 382 2.25 34.91 -40.58
N MET A 383 3.03 33.99 -40.02
CA MET A 383 4.32 33.52 -40.54
C MET A 383 4.10 32.44 -41.61
N LYS A 384 3.79 32.86 -42.84
CA LYS A 384 3.35 31.96 -43.93
C LYS A 384 4.39 30.89 -44.31
N LYS A 385 5.67 31.25 -44.34
CA LYS A 385 6.73 30.34 -44.78
C LYS A 385 6.92 29.20 -43.77
N GLU A 386 7.02 29.57 -42.50
CA GLU A 386 7.20 28.64 -41.38
C GLU A 386 5.96 27.76 -41.17
N LEU A 387 4.77 28.31 -41.45
CA LEU A 387 3.53 27.55 -41.45
C LEU A 387 3.53 26.43 -42.50
N GLU A 388 3.99 26.73 -43.71
CA GLU A 388 4.13 25.75 -44.79
C GLU A 388 5.13 24.65 -44.43
N GLU A 389 6.30 25.04 -43.90
CA GLU A 389 7.33 24.10 -43.43
C GLU A 389 6.79 23.14 -42.35
N VAL A 390 6.06 23.67 -41.35
CA VAL A 390 5.46 22.84 -40.29
C VAL A 390 4.37 21.91 -40.82
N ASN A 391 3.55 22.34 -41.78
CA ASN A 391 2.54 21.45 -42.39
C ASN A 391 3.19 20.27 -43.10
N GLN A 392 4.26 20.52 -43.87
CA GLN A 392 5.01 19.46 -44.55
C GLN A 392 5.68 18.49 -43.58
N LEU A 393 6.16 18.97 -42.42
CA LEU A 393 6.69 18.10 -41.37
C LEU A 393 5.60 17.23 -40.74
N LEU A 394 4.41 17.80 -40.49
CA LEU A 394 3.26 17.07 -39.94
C LEU A 394 2.74 15.98 -40.88
N GLU A 395 2.74 16.22 -42.19
CA GLU A 395 2.32 15.22 -43.20
C GLU A 395 3.27 14.01 -43.29
N LYS A 396 4.51 14.16 -42.81
CA LYS A 396 5.55 13.12 -42.86
C LYS A 396 5.62 12.27 -41.58
N MET A 397 4.84 12.60 -40.55
CA MET A 397 4.75 11.84 -39.30
C MET A 397 3.56 10.89 -39.35
#